data_AF-A0A9R1CIC8-F1
#
_entry.id   AF-A0A9R1CIC8-F1
#
_cell.length_a   1.000
_cell.length_b   1.000
_cell.length_c   1.000
_cell.angle_alpha   90.00
_cell.angle_beta   90.00
_cell.angle_gamma   90.00
#
_symmetry.space_group_name_H-M   'P 1'
#
loop_
_entity.id
_entity.type
_entity.pdbx_description
1 polymer ?
#
loop_
_entity_poly.entity_id
_entity_poly.type
_entity_poly.pdbx_seq_one_letter_code
_entity_poly.pdbx_strand_id
1 'polypeptide(L)'
;MLRRMLLALLVISLALLVSPAQASLFNDPSLSYCKCICFTNSTIIPLYRPENPKKPCLSCTRQFCIDQKLPICKGAEVPELNKDVGTGTEGDVEARCFSEILLLHGNKKTRAAR
;
A
#
# COMPACT_ATOMS: atom_id res chain seq x y z
N MET A 1 41.49 20.77 -36.28
CA MET A 1 40.10 20.38 -36.63
C MET A 1 39.80 18.92 -36.27
N LEU A 2 40.61 17.94 -36.71
CA LEU A 2 40.39 16.51 -36.47
C LEU A 2 40.33 16.11 -34.97
N ARG A 3 41.19 16.68 -34.12
CA ARG A 3 41.19 16.39 -32.66
C ARG A 3 39.92 16.87 -31.95
N ARG A 4 39.33 18.00 -32.38
CA ARG A 4 38.07 18.52 -31.85
C ARG A 4 36.88 17.66 -32.30
N MET A 5 36.94 17.16 -33.53
CA MET A 5 35.95 16.22 -34.07
C MET A 5 35.98 14.86 -33.35
N LEU A 6 37.18 14.33 -33.05
CA LEU A 6 37.34 13.10 -32.27
C LEU A 6 36.76 13.24 -30.85
N LEU A 7 37.03 14.36 -30.17
CA LEU A 7 36.49 14.65 -28.84
C LEU A 7 34.97 14.73 -28.84
N ALA A 8 34.37 15.36 -29.86
CA ALA A 8 32.91 15.45 -29.98
C ALA A 8 32.25 14.06 -30.18
N LEU A 9 32.84 13.20 -31.02
CA LEU A 9 32.36 11.83 -31.25
C LEU A 9 32.44 10.97 -29.98
N LEU A 10 33.50 11.14 -29.18
CA LEU A 10 33.70 10.42 -27.91
C LEU A 10 32.68 10.88 -26.85
N VAL A 11 32.35 12.17 -26.79
CA VAL A 11 31.33 12.71 -25.88
C VAL A 11 29.92 12.26 -26.28
N ILE A 12 29.59 12.26 -27.57
CA ILE A 12 28.27 11.84 -28.07
C ILE A 12 28.03 10.33 -27.82
N SER A 13 29.04 9.50 -28.05
CA SER A 13 28.95 8.06 -27.77
C SER A 13 28.78 7.77 -26.28
N LEU A 14 29.45 8.53 -25.40
CA LEU A 14 29.29 8.40 -23.94
C LEU A 14 27.90 8.84 -23.46
N ALA A 15 27.30 9.86 -24.10
CA ALA A 15 25.95 10.33 -23.78
C ALA A 15 24.86 9.32 -24.18
N LEU A 16 25.06 8.54 -25.24
CA LEU A 16 24.12 7.50 -25.69
C LEU A 16 24.08 6.27 -24.75
N LEU A 17 25.11 6.06 -23.93
CA LEU A 17 25.18 4.95 -22.96
C LEU A 17 24.41 5.26 -21.67
N VAL A 18 24.12 6.53 -21.37
CA VAL A 18 23.30 6.92 -20.22
C VAL A 18 21.83 6.80 -20.60
N SER A 19 21.32 5.58 -20.52
CA SER A 19 19.87 5.38 -20.49
C SER A 19 19.33 5.96 -19.17
N PRO A 20 18.27 6.79 -19.18
CA PRO A 20 17.55 7.09 -17.95
C PRO A 20 16.84 5.80 -17.52
N ALA A 21 17.49 5.01 -16.66
CA ALA A 21 16.83 3.91 -15.99
C ALA A 21 15.65 4.51 -15.21
N GLN A 22 14.42 4.28 -15.70
CA GLN A 22 13.24 4.72 -14.99
C GLN A 22 13.19 3.94 -13.67
N ALA A 23 13.45 4.65 -12.58
CA ALA A 23 13.35 4.13 -11.22
C ALA A 23 11.91 3.66 -10.97
N SER A 24 11.67 2.38 -11.20
CA SER A 24 10.45 1.66 -10.85
C SER A 24 10.81 0.58 -9.83
N LEU A 25 11.58 0.96 -8.80
CA LEU A 25 12.09 0.03 -7.78
C LEU A 25 11.12 -0.24 -6.62
N PHE A 26 9.92 0.37 -6.61
CA PHE A 26 8.95 0.18 -5.52
C PHE A 26 7.53 -0.12 -5.99
N ASN A 27 7.30 -0.25 -7.30
CA ASN A 27 6.03 -0.76 -7.82
C ASN A 27 6.11 -2.28 -7.81
N ASP A 28 6.03 -2.88 -6.62
CA ASP A 28 5.66 -4.28 -6.52
C ASP A 28 4.12 -4.33 -6.55
N PRO A 29 3.49 -4.66 -7.70
CA PRO A 29 2.04 -4.68 -7.84
C PRO A 29 1.38 -5.81 -7.05
N SER A 30 2.15 -6.61 -6.29
CA SER A 30 1.68 -7.78 -5.56
C SER A 30 1.58 -7.57 -4.05
N LEU A 31 2.18 -6.52 -3.51
CA LEU A 31 2.10 -6.23 -2.07
C LEU A 31 0.82 -5.43 -1.74
N SER A 32 -0.13 -6.11 -1.09
CA SER A 32 -1.33 -5.46 -0.54
C SER A 32 -1.12 -5.05 0.91
N TYR A 33 -1.89 -4.07 1.36
CA TYR A 33 -1.82 -3.51 2.70
C TYR A 33 -3.20 -3.39 3.31
N CYS A 34 -3.26 -3.55 4.63
CA CYS A 34 -4.45 -3.38 5.44
C CYS A 34 -4.27 -2.14 6.32
N LYS A 35 -5.09 -1.11 6.10
CA LYS A 35 -5.22 0.01 7.04
C LYS A 35 -6.23 -0.39 8.11
N CYS A 36 -5.72 -0.57 9.32
CA CYS A 36 -6.50 -0.77 10.52
C CYS A 36 -6.79 0.60 11.14
N ILE A 37 -8.06 0.91 11.34
CA ILE A 37 -8.52 2.12 12.02
C ILE A 37 -9.15 1.65 13.32
N CYS A 38 -8.65 2.13 14.45
CA CYS A 38 -9.17 1.82 15.77
C CYS A 38 -9.43 3.14 16.51
N PHE A 39 -10.67 3.32 16.96
CA PHE A 39 -11.18 4.60 17.48
C PHE A 39 -10.98 5.75 16.48
N THR A 40 -9.96 6.59 16.68
CA THR A 40 -9.59 7.73 15.81
C THR A 40 -8.21 7.61 15.17
N ASN A 41 -7.47 6.54 15.49
CA ASN A 41 -6.11 6.33 15.00
C ASN A 41 -6.08 5.24 13.93
N SER A 42 -5.06 5.29 13.08
CA SER A 42 -4.88 4.26 12.06
C SER A 42 -3.44 3.83 11.89
N THR A 43 -3.25 2.57 11.52
CA THR A 43 -1.95 1.97 11.23
C THR A 43 -2.07 1.12 9.97
N ILE A 44 -1.05 1.18 9.13
CA ILE A 44 -1.00 0.44 7.87
C ILE A 44 -0.10 -0.77 8.04
N ILE A 45 -0.59 -1.94 7.67
CA ILE A 45 0.10 -3.22 7.85
C ILE A 45 0.22 -3.92 6.50
N PRO A 46 1.43 -4.29 6.07
CA PRO A 46 1.62 -5.09 4.86
C PRO A 46 1.07 -6.52 5.01
N LEU A 47 0.41 -7.01 3.97
CA LEU A 47 -0.11 -8.37 3.87
C LEU A 47 0.93 -9.26 3.17
N TYR A 48 1.92 -9.73 3.91
CA TYR A 48 3.02 -10.54 3.35
C TYR A 48 2.61 -11.95 2.91
N ARG A 49 1.67 -12.57 3.62
CA ARG A 49 1.21 -13.95 3.36
C ARG A 49 -0.31 -14.01 3.51
N PRO A 50 -1.06 -13.46 2.53
CA PRO A 50 -2.50 -13.64 2.51
C PRO A 50 -2.83 -15.12 2.31
N GLU A 51 -3.94 -15.56 2.90
CA GLU A 51 -4.41 -16.95 2.77
C GLU A 51 -4.79 -17.30 1.32
N ASN A 52 -5.24 -16.29 0.57
CA ASN A 52 -5.43 -16.39 -0.87
C ASN A 52 -4.55 -15.34 -1.59
N PRO A 53 -3.44 -15.75 -2.24
CA PRO A 53 -2.58 -14.85 -2.99
C PRO A 53 -3.28 -14.11 -4.13
N LYS A 54 -4.36 -14.68 -4.69
CA LYS A 54 -5.16 -14.03 -5.75
C LYS A 54 -6.15 -13.00 -5.20
N LYS A 55 -6.48 -13.07 -3.91
CA LYS A 55 -7.42 -12.20 -3.22
C LYS A 55 -6.88 -11.79 -1.85
N PRO A 56 -5.76 -11.04 -1.81
CA PRO A 56 -5.05 -10.74 -0.57
C PRO A 56 -5.90 -9.97 0.44
N CYS A 57 -6.81 -9.12 -0.04
CA CYS A 57 -7.69 -8.32 0.79
C CYS A 57 -8.69 -9.12 1.62
N LEU A 58 -8.92 -10.40 1.32
CA LEU A 58 -9.76 -11.26 2.16
C LEU A 58 -9.14 -11.49 3.55
N SER A 59 -7.82 -11.36 3.67
CA SER A 59 -7.13 -11.41 4.96
C SER A 59 -7.21 -10.09 5.74
N CYS A 60 -7.64 -8.98 5.12
CA CYS A 60 -7.81 -7.68 5.78
C CYS A 60 -9.20 -7.59 6.41
N THR A 61 -9.36 -8.20 7.59
CA THR A 61 -10.61 -8.19 8.35
C THR A 61 -10.47 -7.35 9.63
N ARG A 62 -11.59 -7.01 10.27
CA ARG A 62 -11.57 -6.38 11.61
C ARG A 62 -10.83 -7.25 12.62
N GLN A 63 -11.08 -8.56 12.57
CA GLN A 63 -10.42 -9.53 13.43
C GLN A 63 -8.90 -9.53 13.20
N PHE A 64 -8.45 -9.49 11.94
CA PHE A 64 -7.02 -9.35 11.64
C PHE A 64 -6.43 -8.13 12.36
N CYS A 65 -7.07 -6.97 12.31
CA CYS A 65 -6.59 -5.76 13.00
C CYS A 65 -6.47 -5.92 14.52
N ILE A 66 -7.36 -6.65 15.17
CA ILE A 66 -7.27 -7.00 16.60
C ILE A 66 -6.13 -8.00 16.86
N ASP A 67 -6.01 -9.02 16.01
CA ASP A 67 -5.00 -10.07 16.15
C ASP A 67 -3.57 -9.55 15.97
N GLN A 68 -3.40 -8.43 15.26
CA GLN A 68 -2.13 -7.70 15.18
C GLN A 68 -1.69 -7.08 16.52
N LYS A 69 -2.56 -7.06 17.54
CA LYS A 69 -2.29 -6.54 18.89
C LYS A 69 -1.71 -5.13 18.86
N LEU A 70 -2.20 -4.30 17.95
CA LEU A 70 -1.75 -2.93 17.79
C LEU A 70 -2.09 -2.11 19.03
N PRO A 71 -1.20 -1.23 19.52
CA PRO A 71 -1.48 -0.37 20.66
C PRO A 71 -2.74 0.49 20.47
N ILE A 72 -3.02 0.93 19.24
CA ILE A 72 -4.20 1.73 18.90
C ILE A 72 -5.52 0.97 19.01
N CYS A 73 -5.49 -0.37 19.03
CA CYS A 73 -6.65 -1.24 19.11
C CYS A 73 -6.79 -1.92 20.48
N LYS A 74 -6.04 -1.45 21.50
CA LYS A 74 -6.14 -1.99 22.85
C LYS A 74 -7.52 -1.71 23.44
N GLY A 75 -8.25 -2.77 23.80
CA GLY A 75 -9.60 -2.67 24.35
C GLY A 75 -10.69 -2.41 23.30
N ALA A 76 -10.34 -2.50 22.01
CA ALA A 76 -11.31 -2.42 20.94
C ALA A 76 -12.07 -3.75 20.83
N GLU A 77 -13.39 -3.69 20.78
CA GLU A 77 -14.25 -4.87 20.62
C GLU A 77 -14.81 -4.92 19.19
N VAL A 78 -14.86 -6.13 18.63
CA VAL A 78 -15.60 -6.38 17.39
C VAL A 78 -17.00 -6.77 17.83
N PRO A 79 -18.02 -5.91 17.63
CA PRO A 79 -19.37 -6.27 18.03
C PRO A 79 -19.78 -7.53 17.27
N GLU A 80 -20.31 -8.53 18.00
CA GLU A 80 -21.04 -9.61 17.35
C GLU A 80 -22.19 -8.96 16.58
N LEU A 81 -22.31 -9.26 15.28
CA LEU A 81 -23.36 -8.74 14.42
C LEU A 81 -24.73 -9.03 15.06
N ASN A 82 -25.29 -8.07 15.79
CA ASN A 82 -26.72 -8.02 15.99
C ASN A 82 -27.32 -7.59 14.65
N LYS A 83 -28.20 -8.44 14.11
CA LYS A 83 -28.81 -8.27 12.77
C LYS A 83 -29.74 -7.06 12.67
N ASP A 84 -29.88 -6.27 13.73
CA ASP A 84 -30.93 -5.26 13.87
C ASP A 84 -30.44 -3.80 13.92
N VAL A 85 -29.14 -3.51 13.75
CA VAL A 85 -28.65 -2.12 13.72
C VAL A 85 -28.18 -1.74 12.31
N GLY A 86 -29.11 -1.19 11.54
CA GLY A 86 -28.92 -0.69 10.17
C GLY A 86 -28.08 0.58 10.03
N THR A 87 -27.11 0.85 10.91
CA THR A 87 -26.22 2.02 10.81
C THR A 87 -24.79 1.56 11.04
N GLY A 88 -24.06 1.37 9.94
CA GLY A 88 -22.70 0.80 9.88
C GLY A 88 -21.59 1.62 10.53
N THR A 89 -21.72 1.91 11.82
CA THR A 89 -20.71 2.50 12.71
C THR A 89 -20.55 1.71 14.00
N GLU A 90 -21.10 0.50 14.09
CA GLU A 90 -20.95 -0.31 15.29
C GLU A 90 -19.59 -1.01 15.30
N GLY A 91 -18.79 -0.66 16.31
CA GLY A 91 -17.52 -1.29 16.65
C GLY A 91 -16.35 -0.32 16.62
N ASP A 92 -15.36 -0.60 17.46
CA ASP A 92 -14.18 0.25 17.63
C ASP A 92 -13.17 0.11 16.47
N VAL A 93 -13.40 -0.80 15.52
CA VAL A 93 -12.44 -1.22 14.49
C VAL A 93 -13.01 -1.21 13.08
N GLU A 94 -12.27 -0.60 12.16
CA GLU A 94 -12.50 -0.65 10.72
C GLU A 94 -11.23 -1.13 9.98
N ALA A 95 -11.39 -1.99 8.97
CA ALA A 95 -10.30 -2.51 8.15
C ALA A 95 -10.49 -2.10 6.67
N ARG A 96 -9.47 -1.51 6.05
CA ARG A 96 -9.48 -1.10 4.64
C ARG A 96 -8.27 -1.64 3.89
N CYS A 97 -8.50 -2.36 2.79
CA CYS A 97 -7.41 -2.94 1.98
C CYS A 97 -7.07 -2.09 0.75
N PHE A 98 -5.80 -2.08 0.35
CA PHE A 98 -5.31 -1.45 -0.88
C PHE A 98 -4.04 -2.13 -1.41
N SER A 99 -3.85 -2.10 -2.73
CA SER A 99 -2.77 -2.80 -3.45
C SER A 99 -1.55 -1.92 -3.76
N GLU A 100 -1.48 -0.69 -3.24
CA GLU A 100 -0.33 0.21 -3.45
C GLU A 100 -0.21 1.23 -2.30
N ILE A 101 0.95 1.27 -1.64
CA ILE A 101 1.24 2.23 -0.58
C ILE A 101 1.75 3.53 -1.24
N LEU A 102 0.87 4.26 -1.94
CA LEU A 102 1.20 5.62 -2.38
C LEU A 102 1.24 6.52 -1.13
N LEU A 103 2.36 6.43 -0.42
CA LEU A 103 2.63 7.18 0.79
C LEU A 103 2.87 8.64 0.44
N LEU A 104 1.90 9.47 0.81
CA LEU A 104 2.05 10.59 1.75
C LEU A 104 1.65 12.00 1.32
N HIS A 105 1.34 12.35 0.07
CA HIS A 105 0.84 13.71 -0.19
C HIS A 105 -0.17 13.79 -1.33
N GLY A 106 -1.41 14.16 -0.98
CA GLY A 106 -2.32 14.86 -1.88
C GLY A 106 -2.95 14.03 -3.00
N ASN A 107 -4.24 13.71 -2.81
CA ASN A 107 -5.23 13.67 -3.88
C ASN A 107 -4.84 12.87 -5.14
N LYS A 108 -4.80 11.53 -5.07
CA LYS A 108 -5.13 10.68 -6.23
C LYS A 108 -5.88 9.43 -5.82
N LYS A 109 -7.14 9.36 -6.28
CA LYS A 109 -8.04 8.20 -6.43
C LYS A 109 -7.35 6.85 -6.19
N THR A 110 -7.54 6.29 -5.00
CA THR A 110 -7.21 4.90 -4.70
C THR A 110 -8.18 3.99 -5.47
N ARG A 111 -7.64 3.10 -6.30
CA ARG A 111 -8.41 2.00 -6.88
C ARG A 111 -8.58 0.98 -5.75
N ALA A 112 -9.77 0.89 -5.17
CA ALA A 112 -10.10 -0.19 -4.23
C ALA A 112 -9.86 -1.53 -4.94
N ALA A 113 -9.03 -2.39 -4.36
CA ALA A 113 -8.83 -3.74 -4.85
C ALA A 113 -10.14 -4.52 -4.59
N ARG A 114 -10.77 -4.98 -5.67
CA ARG A 114 -12.08 -5.67 -5.66
C ARG A 114 -11.91 -7.18 -5.66
#